data_AF-A0A2W0HEP9-F1
#
_entry.id   AF-A0A2W0HEP9-F1
#
_cell.length_a   1.000
_cell.length_b   1.000
_cell.length_c   1.000
_cell.angle_alpha   90.00
_cell.angle_beta   90.00
_cell.angle_gamma   90.00
#
_symmetry.space_group_name_H-M   'P 1'
#
loop_
_entity.id
_entity.type
_entity.pdbx_description
1 polymer ?
#
loop_
_entity_poly.entity_id
_entity_poly.type
_entity_poly.pdbx_seq_one_letter_code
_entity_poly.pdbx_strand_id
1 'polypeptide(L)' 'MKDTDHVRGCLATLHRLEAGLADLQMQTTDEEAHDVYRQACLKVRTVAGRLEGRLHELETEPPPLTN' A
#
# COMPACT_ATOMS: atom_id res chain seq x y z
N MET A 1 11.59 -16.20 -3.91
CA MET A 1 11.79 -15.15 -4.94
C MET A 1 10.49 -14.76 -5.66
N LYS A 2 9.61 -15.71 -6.05
CA LYS A 2 8.29 -15.38 -6.65
C LYS A 2 7.33 -14.59 -5.74
N ASP A 3 7.39 -14.82 -4.43
CA ASP A 3 6.46 -14.20 -3.48
C ASP A 3 6.79 -12.73 -3.24
N THR A 4 8.08 -12.39 -3.21
CA THR A 4 8.59 -11.02 -3.03
C THR A 4 8.18 -10.11 -4.18
N ASP A 5 8.22 -10.61 -5.42
CA ASP A 5 7.77 -9.86 -6.61
C ASP A 5 6.25 -9.63 -6.60
N HIS A 6 5.47 -10.59 -6.11
CA HIS A 6 4.02 -10.43 -5.92
C HIS A 6 3.70 -9.34 -4.89
N VAL A 7 4.41 -9.34 -3.77
CA VAL A 7 4.27 -8.33 -2.71
C VAL A 7 4.63 -6.94 -3.23
N ARG A 8 5.72 -6.80 -4.00
CA ARG A 8 6.08 -5.53 -4.68
C ARG A 8 5.01 -5.08 -5.66
N GLY A 9 4.46 -5.99 -6.45
CA GLY A 9 3.36 -5.68 -7.39
C GLY A 9 2.09 -5.22 -6.69
N CYS A 10 1.77 -5.82 -5.55
CA CYS A 10 0.66 -5.40 -4.68
C CYS A 10 0.91 -3.98 -4.13
N LEU A 11 2.11 -3.72 -3.60
CA LEU A 11 2.49 -2.42 -3.07
C LEU A 11 2.40 -1.32 -4.13
N ALA A 12 2.90 -1.57 -5.35
CA ALA A 12 2.77 -0.63 -6.47
C ALA A 12 1.30 -0.35 -6.84
N THR A 13 0.41 -1.33 -6.67
CA THR A 13 -1.02 -1.15 -6.92
C THR A 13 -1.69 -0.32 -5.82
N LEU A 14 -1.30 -0.52 -4.55
CA LEU A 14 -1.78 0.31 -3.44
C LEU A 14 -1.34 1.77 -3.59
N HIS A 15 -0.09 2.03 -3.98
CA HIS A 15 0.40 3.40 -4.24
C HIS A 15 -0.38 4.10 -5.36
N ARG A 16 -0.73 3.36 -6.43
CA ARG A 16 -1.60 3.90 -7.50
C ARG A 16 -3.02 4.20 -7.01
N LEU A 17 -3.58 3.31 -6.18
CA LEU A 17 -4.91 3.52 -5.60
C LEU A 17 -4.92 4.74 -4.67
N GLU A 18 -3.89 4.92 -3.85
CA GLU A 18 -3.72 6.09 -3.00
C GLU A 18 -3.68 7.38 -3.81
N ALA A 19 -2.90 7.41 -4.90
CA ALA A 19 -2.82 8.57 -5.78
C ALA A 19 -4.18 8.90 -6.43
N GLY A 20 -4.92 7.87 -6.89
CA GLY A 20 -6.25 8.06 -7.46
C GLY A 20 -7.27 8.58 -6.45
N LEU A 21 -7.25 8.08 -5.21
CA LEU A 21 -8.12 8.57 -4.14
C LEU A 21 -7.77 10.00 -3.73
N ALA A 22 -6.50 10.36 -3.70
CA ALA A 22 -6.05 11.72 -3.41
C ALA A 22 -6.49 12.70 -4.51
N ASP A 23 -6.42 12.28 -5.77
CA ASP A 23 -6.89 13.09 -6.90
C ASP A 23 -8.42 13.29 -6.85
N LEU A 24 -9.18 12.22 -6.60
CA LEU A 24 -10.63 12.30 -6.39
C LEU A 24 -11.01 13.20 -5.22
N GLN A 25 -10.26 13.12 -4.12
CA GLN A 25 -10.43 14.02 -2.96
C GLN A 25 -10.21 15.49 -3.34
N MET A 26 -9.21 15.80 -4.18
CA MET A 26 -8.93 17.16 -4.60
C MET A 26 -9.96 17.70 -5.61
N GLN A 27 -10.54 16.84 -6.43
CA GLN A 27 -11.47 17.21 -7.49
C GLN A 27 -12.93 17.28 -7.03
N THR A 28 -13.29 16.59 -5.95
CA THR A 28 -14.66 16.59 -5.46
C THR A 28 -15.03 17.92 -4.79
N THR A 29 -16.23 18.41 -5.09
CA THR A 29 -16.85 19.56 -4.41
C THR A 29 -17.81 19.14 -3.31
N ASP A 30 -18.13 17.85 -3.23
CA ASP A 30 -18.96 17.25 -2.20
C ASP A 30 -18.11 16.93 -0.97
N GLU A 31 -18.49 17.50 0.18
CA GLU A 31 -17.75 17.37 1.44
C GLU A 31 -17.76 15.94 1.98
N GLU A 32 -18.87 15.20 1.81
CA GLU A 32 -18.97 13.82 2.26
C GLU A 32 -18.04 12.92 1.42
N ALA A 33 -18.06 13.08 0.10
CA ALA A 33 -17.16 12.38 -0.80
C ALA A 33 -15.69 12.73 -0.52
N HIS A 34 -15.38 14.00 -0.22
CA HIS A 34 -14.02 14.42 0.17
C HIS A 34 -13.54 13.62 1.39
N ASP A 35 -14.35 13.54 2.44
CA ASP A 35 -14.00 12.82 3.65
C ASP A 35 -13.90 11.30 3.43
N VAL A 36 -14.78 10.73 2.60
CA VAL A 36 -14.70 9.32 2.22
C VAL A 36 -13.39 9.02 1.49
N TYR A 37 -13.00 9.84 0.51
CA TYR A 37 -11.75 9.64 -0.22
C TYR A 37 -10.53 9.81 0.69
N ARG A 38 -10.54 10.80 1.57
CA ARG A 38 -9.50 11.00 2.59
C ARG A 38 -9.34 9.78 3.49
N GLN A 39 -10.45 9.25 4.01
CA GLN A 39 -10.44 8.06 4.87
C GLN A 39 -9.95 6.82 4.12
N ALA A 40 -10.34 6.67 2.85
CA ALA A 40 -9.86 5.59 2.00
C ALA A 40 -8.34 5.70 1.76
N CYS A 41 -7.80 6.89 1.45
CA CYS A 41 -6.36 7.14 1.34
C CYS A 41 -5.60 6.70 2.61
N LEU A 42 -6.10 7.08 3.79
CA LEU A 42 -5.46 6.72 5.07
C LEU A 42 -5.40 5.20 5.28
N LYS A 43 -6.48 4.48 4.92
CA LYS A 43 -6.52 3.02 4.99
C LYS A 43 -5.53 2.38 4.03
N VAL A 44 -5.49 2.85 2.77
CA VAL A 44 -4.55 2.35 1.76
C VAL A 44 -3.11 2.55 2.22
N ARG A 45 -2.76 3.76 2.67
CA ARG A 45 -1.42 4.08 3.18
C ARG A 45 -1.02 3.21 4.37
N THR A 46 -1.95 2.94 5.28
CA THR A 46 -1.70 2.05 6.44
C THR A 46 -1.39 0.63 6.00
N VAL A 47 -2.11 0.10 5.01
CA VAL A 47 -1.88 -1.25 4.48
C VAL A 47 -0.57 -1.31 3.69
N ALA A 48 -0.29 -0.29 2.87
CA ALA A 48 0.96 -0.18 2.13
C ALA A 48 2.18 -0.19 3.06
N GLY A 49 2.17 0.60 4.15
CA GLY A 49 3.26 0.62 5.13
C GLY A 49 3.47 -0.73 5.83
N ARG A 50 2.41 -1.49 6.10
CA ARG A 50 2.53 -2.86 6.65
C ARG A 50 3.18 -3.82 5.64
N LEU A 51 2.83 -3.71 4.36
CA LEU A 51 3.43 -4.51 3.29
C LEU A 51 4.90 -4.14 3.06
N GLU A 52 5.26 -2.87 3.17
CA GLU A 52 6.65 -2.41 3.12
C GLU A 52 7.49 -3.01 4.24
N GLY A 53 6.98 -3.01 5.49
CA GLY A 53 7.64 -3.67 6.61
C GLY A 53 7.82 -5.17 6.37
N ARG A 54 6.78 -5.84 5.88
CA ARG A 54 6.83 -7.27 5.54
C ARG A 54 7.82 -7.58 4.42
N LEU A 55 7.88 -6.73 3.40
CA LEU A 55 8.82 -6.87 2.30
C LEU A 55 10.25 -6.72 2.81
N HIS A 56 10.48 -5.73 3.68
CA HIS A 56 11.79 -5.53 4.31
C HIS A 56 12.22 -6.76 5.12
N GLU A 57 11.33 -7.32 5.94
CA GLU A 57 11.57 -8.58 6.68
C GLU A 57 11.98 -9.71 5.71
N LEU A 58 11.21 -9.94 4.64
CA LEU A 58 11.47 -11.00 3.66
C LEU A 58 12.77 -10.80 2.85
N GLU A 59 13.19 -9.55 2.65
CA GLU A 59 14.43 -9.23 1.92
C GLU A 59 15.67 -9.29 2.83
N THR A 60 15.51 -9.18 4.15
CA THR A 60 16.60 -9.15 5.13
C THR A 60 16.73 -10.42 5.96
N GLU A 61 15.70 -11.26 6.07
CA GLU A 61 15.80 -12.56 6.72
C GLU A 61 16.72 -13.50 5.91
N PRO A 62 17.87 -13.93 6.47
CA PRO A 62 18.69 -14.95 5.83
C PRO A 62 17.87 -16.26 5.74
N PRO A 63 18.08 -17.08 4.69
CA PRO A 63 17.38 -18.36 4.57
C PRO A 63 17.60 -19.18 5.84
N PRO A 64 16.57 -19.93 6.31
CA PRO A 64 16.74 -20.77 7.49
C PRO A 64 17.92 -21.71 7.26
N LEU A 65 18.85 -21.74 8.22
CA LEU A 65 19.94 -22.69 8.24
C LEU A 65 19.33 -24.09 8.30
N THR A 66 19.31 -24.79 7.17
CA THR A 66 18.99 -26.21 7.13
C THR A 66 20.14 -26.97 7.82
N ASN A 67 19.88 -27.44 9.04
CA ASN A 67 20.66 -28.51 9.68
C ASN A 67 20.11 -29.87 9.27
#